data_AF-A0A3M6H1E7-F1
#
_entry.id   AF-A0A3M6H1E7-F1
#
_cell.length_a   1.000
_cell.length_b   1.000
_cell.length_c   1.000
_cell.angle_alpha   90.00
_cell.angle_beta   90.00
_cell.angle_gamma   90.00
#
_symmetry.space_group_name_H-M   'P 1'
#
loop_
_entity.id
_entity.type
_entity.pdbx_description
1 polymer ?
#
loop_
_entity_poly.entity_id
_entity_poly.type
_entity_poly.pdbx_seq_one_letter_code
_entity_poly.pdbx_strand_id
1 'polypeptide(L)' 'MDRQRAQLRVWERGAGETQACGTGACAAAVAAISQGWMDSPLLIDLPGGRLSIEWAGPGHSVMMTGPAVRVYEGQVRL' A
#
# COMPACT_ATOMS: atom_id res chain seq x y z
N MET A 1 15.30 11.17 10.60
CA MET A 1 14.64 10.06 9.89
C MET A 1 13.60 10.66 8.97
N ASP A 2 13.45 10.11 7.76
CA ASP A 2 12.36 10.50 6.85
C ASP A 2 11.05 9.90 7.38
N ARG A 3 10.07 10.75 7.71
CA ARG A 3 8.76 10.34 8.26
C ARG A 3 7.69 10.20 7.17
N GLN A 4 8.03 10.45 5.92
CA GLN A 4 7.12 10.38 4.76
C GLN A 4 7.51 9.27 3.78
N ARG A 5 8.44 8.38 4.18
CA ARG A 5 8.84 7.23 3.37
C ARG A 5 9.08 5.99 4.20
N ALA A 6 8.49 4.87 3.77
CA ALA A 6 8.66 3.56 4.38
C ALA A 6 8.90 2.47 3.33
N GLN A 7 9.52 1.36 3.75
CA GLN A 7 9.60 0.13 2.95
C GLN A 7 8.69 -0.92 3.57
N LEU A 8 7.99 -1.69 2.73
CA LEU A 8 7.04 -2.70 3.19
C LEU A 8 7.16 -3.99 2.37
N ARG A 9 7.17 -5.12 3.08
CA ARG A 9 6.95 -6.47 2.53
C ARG A 9 5.71 -7.05 3.20
N VAL A 10 4.89 -7.77 2.44
CA VAL A 10 3.61 -8.31 2.95
C VAL A 10 3.55 -9.80 2.64
N TRP A 11 3.30 -10.60 3.68
CA TRP A 11 2.89 -11.99 3.54
C TRP A 11 1.36 -12.06 3.56
N GLU A 12 0.75 -12.23 2.40
CA GLU A 12 -0.69 -12.27 2.23
C GLU A 12 -1.28 -13.62 2.63
N ARG A 13 -2.39 -13.58 3.38
CA ARG A 13 -3.11 -14.77 3.80
C ARG A 13 -3.61 -15.54 2.57
N GLY A 14 -3.09 -16.75 2.37
CA GLY A 14 -3.46 -17.64 1.27
C GLY A 14 -2.74 -17.37 -0.06
N ALA A 15 -1.87 -16.36 -0.13
CA ALA A 15 -1.10 -16.04 -1.34
C ALA A 15 0.43 -16.00 -1.11
N GLY A 16 0.89 -15.95 0.14
CA GLY A 16 2.31 -15.85 0.47
C GLY A 16 2.85 -14.44 0.26
N GLU A 17 4.16 -14.30 0.06
CA GLU A 17 4.75 -12.99 -0.24
C GLU A 17 4.45 -12.56 -1.68
N THR A 18 3.76 -11.43 -1.83
CA THR A 18 3.43 -10.82 -3.12
C THR A 18 4.35 -9.63 -3.43
N GLN A 19 4.44 -9.25 -4.70
CA GLN A 19 5.23 -8.08 -5.11
C GLN A 19 4.65 -6.77 -4.57
N ALA A 20 3.33 -6.68 -4.42
CA ALA A 20 2.66 -5.55 -3.80
C ALA A 20 1.30 -5.97 -3.25
N CYS A 21 0.93 -5.40 -2.10
CA CYS A 21 -0.39 -5.55 -1.49
C CYS A 21 -0.95 -4.18 -1.14
N GLY A 22 -1.95 -3.70 -1.89
CA GLY A 22 -2.51 -2.34 -1.70
C GLY A 22 -3.20 -2.17 -0.35
N THR A 23 -4.03 -3.12 0.06
CA THR A 23 -4.71 -3.09 1.36
C THR A 23 -3.72 -3.20 2.53
N GLY A 24 -2.67 -4.00 2.37
CA GLY A 24 -1.56 -4.08 3.33
C GLY A 24 -0.78 -2.77 3.46
N ALA A 25 -0.52 -2.09 2.35
CA ALA A 25 0.10 -0.76 2.34
C ALA A 25 -0.76 0.29 3.07
N CYS A 26 -2.06 0.33 2.79
CA CYS A 26 -3.00 1.21 3.50
C CYS A 26 -3.00 0.93 5.01
N ALA A 27 -3.11 -0.34 5.41
CA ALA A 27 -3.13 -0.73 6.81
C ALA A 27 -1.84 -0.35 7.54
N ALA A 28 -0.68 -0.58 6.93
CA ALA A 28 0.61 -0.20 7.49
C ALA A 28 0.76 1.32 7.64
N ALA A 29 0.34 2.10 6.64
CA ALA A 29 0.36 3.56 6.71
C ALA A 29 -0.49 4.10 7.86
N VAL A 30 -1.75 3.65 7.95
CA VAL A 30 -2.67 4.02 9.03
C VAL A 30 -2.09 3.67 10.40
N ALA A 31 -1.54 2.46 10.55
CA ALA A 31 -0.94 2.03 11.80
C ALA A 31 0.28 2.89 12.19
N ALA A 32 1.16 3.22 11.24
CA ALA A 32 2.34 4.05 11.49
C ALA A 32 1.98 5.52 11.80
N ILE A 33 1.01 6.08 11.08
CA ILE A 33 0.52 7.45 11.30
C ILE A 33 -0.19 7.55 12.66
N SER A 34 -1.06 6.59 12.99
CA SER A 34 -1.77 6.58 14.28
C SER A 34 -0.84 6.46 15.50
N GLN A 35 0.32 5.83 15.33
CA GLN A 35 1.35 5.72 16.37
C GLN A 35 2.34 6.89 16.39
N GLY A 36 2.17 7.88 15.50
CA GLY A 36 3.05 9.03 15.39
C GLY A 36 4.45 8.71 14.87
N TRP A 37 4.63 7.55 14.22
CA TRP A 37 5.91 7.13 13.63
C TRP A 37 6.16 7.76 12.27
N MET A 38 5.08 7.98 11.50
CA MET A 38 5.10 8.52 10.14
C MET A 38 4.03 9.60 9.98
N ASP A 39 4.15 10.41 8.93
CA ASP A 39 3.25 11.51 8.62
C ASP A 39 2.56 11.30 7.26
N SER A 40 1.33 11.78 7.09
CA SER A 40 0.60 11.77 5.81
C SER A 40 0.97 13.01 4.98
N PRO A 41 1.14 12.90 3.64
CA PRO A 41 1.16 11.67 2.82
C PRO A 41 2.40 10.81 3.09
N LEU A 42 2.22 9.49 3.08
CA LEU A 42 3.28 8.50 3.25
C LEU A 42 3.53 7.74 1.94
N LEU A 43 4.77 7.79 1.45
CA LEU A 43 5.24 6.96 0.35
C LEU A 43 5.67 5.58 0.86
N ILE A 44 5.09 4.52 0.31
CA ILE A 44 5.47 3.14 0.62
C ILE A 44 6.12 2.51 -0.59
N ASP A 45 7.39 2.13 -0.44
CA ASP A 45 8.12 1.30 -1.41
C ASP A 45 7.88 -0.18 -1.09
N LEU A 46 7.25 -0.91 -2.03
CA LEU A 46 7.08 -2.36 -2.03
C LEU A 46 7.99 -2.99 -3.10
N PRO A 47 8.23 -4.32 -3.09
CA PRO A 47 9.05 -4.98 -4.12
C PRO A 47 8.61 -4.66 -5.56
N GLY A 48 7.30 -4.59 -5.81
CA GLY A 48 6.70 -4.37 -7.13
C GLY A 48 6.49 -2.91 -7.51
N GLY A 49 6.82 -1.95 -6.65
CA GLY A 49 6.65 -0.52 -6.93
C GLY A 49 6.27 0.32 -5.72
N ARG A 50 5.94 1.58 -5.99
CA ARG A 50 5.62 2.59 -4.97
C ARG A 50 4.13 2.92 -4.95
N LEU A 51 3.59 3.08 -3.75
CA LEU A 51 2.26 3.64 -3.50
C LEU A 51 2.37 4.93 -2.67
N SER A 52 1.47 5.88 -2.90
CA SER A 52 1.24 7.04 -2.04
C SER A 52 -0.03 6.81 -1.23
N ILE A 53 0.08 6.88 0.10
CA ILE A 53 -1.06 6.72 1.01
C ILE A 53 -1.31 8.03 1.75
N GLU A 54 -2.56 8.48 1.72
CA GLU A 54 -3.03 9.68 2.39
C GLU A 54 -4.13 9.34 3.39
N TRP A 55 -3.98 9.83 4.62
CA TRP A 55 -4.98 9.63 5.66
C TRP A 55 -4.96 10.77 6.67
N ALA A 56 -6.10 11.44 6.82
CA ALA A 56 -6.28 12.58 7.73
C ALA A 56 -6.68 12.16 9.17
N GLY A 57 -6.60 10.87 9.50
CA GLY A 57 -6.87 10.34 10.83
C GLY A 57 -8.30 9.79 11.01
N PRO A 58 -8.67 9.45 12.26
CA PRO A 58 -9.96 8.84 12.56
C PRO A 58 -11.15 9.66 12.02
N GLY A 59 -12.12 8.97 11.40
CA GLY A 59 -13.26 9.62 10.76
C GLY A 59 -13.03 10.01 9.30
N HIS A 60 -11.80 9.89 8.79
CA HIS A 60 -11.47 10.15 7.39
C HIS A 60 -11.13 8.86 6.62
N SER A 61 -11.47 8.84 5.33
CA SER A 61 -11.12 7.77 4.41
C SER A 61 -9.61 7.71 4.16
N VAL A 62 -9.09 6.52 3.90
CA VAL A 62 -7.72 6.29 3.44
C VAL A 62 -7.71 6.33 1.91
N MET A 63 -6.87 7.19 1.34
CA MET A 63 -6.69 7.29 -0.11
C MET A 63 -5.37 6.64 -0.51
N MET A 64 -5.40 5.85 -1.60
CA MET A 64 -4.24 5.15 -2.15
C MET A 64 -4.09 5.51 -3.62
N THR A 65 -2.89 5.95 -3.99
CA THR A 65 -2.54 6.25 -5.39
C THR A 65 -1.37 5.38 -5.83
N GLY A 66 -1.51 4.75 -7.00
CA GLY A 66 -0.50 3.92 -7.63
C GLY A 66 -0.85 3.61 -9.09
N PRO A 67 0.11 3.12 -9.89
CA PRO A 67 -0.12 2.80 -11.29
C PRO A 67 -0.94 1.51 -11.45
N ALA A 68 -1.65 1.40 -12.57
CA ALA A 68 -2.26 0.16 -13.05
C ALA A 68 -2.00 0.04 -14.55
N VAL A 69 -1.61 -1.15 -15.02
CA VAL A 69 -1.22 -1.38 -16.42
C VAL A 69 -1.94 -2.63 -16.93
N ARG A 70 -2.64 -2.50 -18.07
CA ARG A 70 -3.24 -3.64 -18.77
C ARG A 70 -2.13 -4.45 -19.46
N VAL A 71 -2.07 -5.75 -19.17
CA VAL A 71 -1.05 -6.64 -19.76
C VAL A 71 -1.57 -7.28 -21.05
N TYR A 72 -2.73 -7.93 -21.02
CA TYR A 72 -3.35 -8.58 -22.18
C TYR A 72 -4.85 -8.77 -21.97
N GLU A 73 -5.55 -9.23 -23.02
CA GLU A 73 -6.94 -9.71 -22.98
C GLU A 73 -7.01 -11.16 -23.44
N GLY A 74 -7.87 -11.99 -22.83
CA GLY A 74 -7.94 -13.42 -23.12
C GLY A 74 -9.28 -14.07 -22.75
N GLN A 75 -9.47 -15.31 -23.19
CA GLN A 75 -10.68 -16.13 -22.93
C GLN A 75 -10.28 -17.50 -22.36
N VAL A 76 -11.06 -18.02 -21.41
CA VAL A 76 -10.87 -19.35 -20.80
C VAL A 76 -12.19 -20.10 -20.72
N ARG A 77 -12.17 -21.42 -20.92
CA ARG A 77 -13.30 -22.30 -20.59
C ARG A 77 -13.12 -22.81 -19.18
N LEU A 78 -14.14 -22.65 -18.35
CA LEU A 78 -14.19 -23.18 -16.99
C LEU A 78 -14.63 -24.64 -17.00
#